data_AF-A0A1F2R2S1-F1
#
_entry.id   AF-A0A1F2R2S1-F1
#
_cell.length_a   1.000
_cell.length_b   1.000
_cell.length_c   1.000
_cell.angle_alpha   90.00
_cell.angle_beta   90.00
_cell.angle_gamma   90.00
#
_symmetry.space_group_name_H-M   'P 1'
#
loop_
_entity.id
_entity.type
_entity.pdbx_description
1 polymer ?
#
loop_
_entity_poly.entity_id
_entity_poly.type
_entity_poly.pdbx_seq_one_letter_code
_entity_poly.pdbx_strand_id
1 'polypeptide(L)'
;MNCREAHPLLPLFFDGEIDARQLRGVALHSTRCPGCEQELQEFERLQDLVVDCVTARVDEVDLNQIWERVEPRVSTVSFPWNVRARSWWETRRSSWGWPAPALAAFAAAVLLAFALWSGFGEPGRRQIADVAAIDNSASLDLVESHVGSLAVLSEPETNTMVLWVSDDEGTTTEELGGLP
;
A
#
# COMPACT_ATOMS: atom_id res chain seq x y z
N MET A 1 20.07 -7.04 -22.49
CA MET A 1 20.39 -5.84 -21.70
C MET A 1 21.87 -5.58 -21.78
N ASN A 2 22.26 -4.33 -21.98
CA ASN A 2 23.66 -3.88 -21.97
C ASN A 2 23.99 -3.13 -20.67
N CYS A 3 25.27 -2.80 -20.44
CA CYS A 3 25.70 -2.12 -19.20
C CYS A 3 25.05 -0.75 -19.00
N ARG A 4 24.80 0.01 -20.09
CA ARG A 4 24.17 1.34 -20.00
C ARG A 4 22.73 1.26 -19.53
N GLU A 5 22.02 0.18 -19.88
CA GLU A 5 20.68 -0.12 -19.40
C GLU A 5 20.71 -0.69 -17.97
N ALA A 6 21.71 -1.52 -17.66
CA ALA A 6 21.84 -2.20 -16.37
C ALA A 6 22.23 -1.27 -15.22
N HIS A 7 23.22 -0.41 -15.44
CA HIS A 7 23.83 0.44 -14.42
C HIS A 7 22.83 1.29 -13.62
N PRO A 8 21.88 2.03 -14.23
CA PRO A 8 20.90 2.79 -13.44
C PRO A 8 19.92 1.92 -12.66
N LEU A 9 19.82 0.63 -12.99
CA LEU A 9 18.95 -0.34 -12.34
C LEU A 9 19.65 -1.13 -11.24
N LEU A 10 20.97 -1.04 -11.08
CA LEU A 10 21.71 -1.81 -10.07
C LEU A 10 21.32 -1.45 -8.63
N PRO A 11 21.14 -0.17 -8.25
CA PRO A 11 20.67 0.17 -6.89
C PRO A 11 19.25 -0.37 -6.62
N LEU A 12 18.32 -0.17 -7.57
CA LEU A 12 16.95 -0.69 -7.46
C LEU A 12 16.93 -2.22 -7.40
N PHE A 13 17.82 -2.88 -8.14
CA PHE A 13 17.98 -4.34 -8.09
C PHE A 13 18.52 -4.79 -6.74
N PHE A 14 19.46 -4.05 -6.16
CA PHE A 14 20.04 -4.32 -4.85
C PHE A 14 18.99 -4.18 -3.72
N ASP A 15 18.16 -3.13 -3.78
CA ASP A 15 17.08 -2.88 -2.81
C ASP A 15 15.83 -3.74 -3.06
N GLY A 16 15.76 -4.45 -4.19
CA GLY A 16 14.61 -5.26 -4.59
C GLY A 16 13.42 -4.46 -5.13
N GLU A 17 13.60 -3.18 -5.44
CA GLU A 17 12.56 -2.24 -5.89
C GLU A 17 12.35 -2.20 -7.42
N ILE A 18 12.67 -3.30 -8.10
CA ILE A 18 12.64 -3.38 -9.56
C ILE A 18 11.57 -4.35 -10.07
N ASP A 19 10.92 -4.05 -11.20
CA ASP A 19 9.88 -4.93 -11.74
C ASP A 19 10.43 -6.29 -12.20
N ALA A 20 9.58 -7.32 -12.22
CA ALA A 20 10.01 -8.70 -12.47
C ALA A 20 10.72 -8.91 -13.82
N ARG A 21 10.36 -8.14 -14.87
CA ARG A 21 10.99 -8.26 -16.19
C ARG A 21 12.39 -7.65 -16.16
N GLN A 22 12.53 -6.50 -15.54
CA GLN A 22 13.81 -5.82 -15.36
C GLN A 22 14.73 -6.60 -14.40
N LEU A 23 14.21 -7.12 -13.30
CA LEU A 23 14.94 -7.97 -12.34
C LEU A 23 15.67 -9.11 -13.04
N ARG A 24 14.93 -9.87 -13.86
CA ARG A 24 15.51 -10.98 -14.63
C ARG A 24 16.59 -10.49 -15.60
N GLY A 25 16.38 -9.32 -16.22
CA GLY A 25 17.36 -8.69 -17.09
C GLY A 25 18.66 -8.37 -16.35
N VAL A 26 18.56 -7.72 -15.20
CA VAL A 26 19.70 -7.29 -14.36
C VAL A 26 20.45 -8.50 -13.83
N ALA A 27 19.75 -9.48 -13.25
CA ALA A 27 20.38 -10.70 -12.74
C ALA A 27 21.15 -11.48 -13.83
N LEU A 28 20.60 -11.61 -15.03
CA LEU A 28 21.29 -12.29 -16.13
C LEU A 28 22.49 -11.48 -16.67
N HIS A 29 22.45 -10.16 -16.56
CA HIS A 29 23.53 -9.29 -16.99
C HIS A 29 24.68 -9.26 -15.97
N SER A 30 24.37 -9.04 -14.69
CA SER A 30 25.37 -8.94 -13.61
C SER A 30 26.22 -10.20 -13.52
N THR A 31 25.61 -11.38 -13.61
CA THR A 31 26.33 -12.68 -13.64
C THR A 31 27.28 -12.89 -14.83
N ARG A 32 27.25 -12.01 -15.85
CA ARG A 32 28.06 -12.11 -17.06
C ARG A 32 28.94 -10.88 -17.30
N CYS A 33 28.78 -9.83 -16.52
CA CYS A 33 29.50 -8.58 -16.68
C CYS A 33 30.26 -8.25 -15.39
N PRO A 34 31.60 -8.41 -15.38
CA PRO A 34 32.41 -8.18 -14.18
C PRO A 34 32.26 -6.77 -13.60
N GLY A 35 32.03 -5.75 -14.44
CA GLY A 35 31.85 -4.38 -13.97
C GLY A 35 30.57 -4.19 -13.17
N CYS A 36 29.45 -4.69 -13.68
CA CYS A 36 28.16 -4.63 -12.96
C CYS A 36 28.14 -5.58 -11.76
N GLU A 37 28.84 -6.71 -11.81
CA GLU A 37 29.02 -7.59 -10.64
C GLU A 37 29.83 -6.90 -9.54
N GLN A 38 30.93 -6.23 -9.89
CA GLN A 38 31.75 -5.50 -8.94
C GLN A 38 30.97 -4.37 -8.26
N GLU A 39 30.17 -3.61 -9.02
CA GLU A 39 29.34 -2.54 -8.45
C GLU A 39 28.32 -3.08 -7.44
N LEU A 40 27.72 -4.24 -7.68
CA LEU A 40 26.85 -4.90 -6.71
C LEU A 40 27.62 -5.33 -5.45
N GLN A 41 28.84 -5.88 -5.61
CA GLN A 41 29.70 -6.23 -4.47
C GLN A 41 30.11 -4.99 -3.65
N GLU A 42 30.27 -3.84 -4.30
CA GLU A 42 30.53 -2.57 -3.62
C GLU A 42 29.32 -2.12 -2.79
N PHE A 43 28.10 -2.33 -3.29
CA PHE A 43 26.87 -2.09 -2.49
C PHE A 43 26.75 -3.04 -1.30
N GLU A 44 27.00 -4.34 -1.49
CA GLU A 44 27.03 -5.33 -0.41
C GLU A 44 28.03 -4.93 0.67
N ARG A 45 29.25 -4.59 0.28
CA ARG A 45 30.31 -4.16 1.22
C ARG A 45 29.93 -2.89 1.97
N LEU A 46 29.28 -1.93 1.30
CA LEU A 46 28.82 -0.70 1.95
C LEU A 46 27.71 -1.00 2.96
N GLN A 47 26.75 -1.86 2.60
CA GLN A 47 25.70 -2.32 3.50
C GLN A 47 26.29 -3.02 4.73
N ASP A 48 27.24 -3.93 4.54
CA ASP A 48 27.92 -4.63 5.65
C ASP A 48 28.58 -3.64 6.62
N LEU A 49 29.30 -2.64 6.11
CA LEU A 49 29.93 -1.61 6.96
C LEU A 49 28.90 -0.79 7.74
N VAL A 50 27.77 -0.45 7.12
CA VAL A 50 26.67 0.27 7.79
C VAL A 50 26.04 -0.63 8.86
N VAL A 51 25.76 -1.89 8.53
CA VAL A 51 25.19 -2.87 9.46
C VAL A 51 26.12 -3.10 10.64
N ASP A 52 27.41 -3.26 10.43
CA ASP A 52 28.39 -3.45 11.51
C ASP A 52 28.43 -2.22 12.44
N CYS A 53 28.46 -1.02 11.86
CA CYS A 53 28.47 0.23 12.62
C CYS A 53 27.18 0.42 13.44
N VAL A 54 26.02 0.15 12.82
CA VAL A 54 24.72 0.26 13.48
C VAL A 54 24.57 -0.81 14.56
N THR A 55 24.92 -2.06 14.28
CA THR A 55 24.87 -3.17 15.25
C THR A 55 25.72 -2.86 16.47
N ALA A 56 26.96 -2.40 16.27
CA ALA A 56 27.84 -2.02 17.39
C ALA A 56 27.26 -0.89 18.26
N ARG A 57 26.49 0.04 17.66
CA ARG A 57 25.78 1.12 18.36
C ARG A 57 24.51 0.63 19.04
N VAL A 58 23.78 -0.28 18.40
CA VAL A 58 22.52 -0.85 18.90
C VAL A 58 22.78 -1.76 20.10
N ASP A 59 23.89 -2.49 20.13
CA ASP A 59 24.27 -3.33 21.28
C ASP A 59 24.48 -2.54 22.57
N GLU A 60 24.74 -1.22 22.48
CA GLU A 60 24.81 -0.32 23.63
C GLU A 60 23.41 0.09 24.16
N VAL A 61 22.35 -0.15 23.39
CA VAL A 61 20.97 0.29 23.67
C VAL A 61 20.08 -0.92 23.97
N ASP A 62 19.38 -0.88 25.10
CA ASP A 62 18.39 -1.92 25.43
C ASP A 62 17.08 -1.73 24.62
N LEU A 63 17.03 -2.35 23.45
CA LEU A 63 15.83 -2.34 22.59
C LEU A 63 14.67 -3.17 23.15
N ASN A 64 14.90 -4.06 24.12
CA ASN A 64 13.82 -4.89 24.68
C ASN A 64 12.75 -4.04 25.35
N GLN A 65 13.14 -2.98 26.05
CA GLN A 65 12.20 -2.03 26.67
C GLN A 65 11.31 -1.30 25.66
N ILE A 66 11.82 -1.08 24.44
CA ILE A 66 11.01 -0.50 23.35
C ILE A 66 10.05 -1.57 22.82
N TRP A 67 10.57 -2.78 22.57
CA TRP A 67 9.77 -3.89 22.04
C TRP A 67 8.60 -4.28 22.97
N GLU A 68 8.81 -4.33 24.29
CA GLU A 68 7.76 -4.61 25.28
C GLU A 68 6.58 -3.63 25.20
N ARG A 69 6.81 -2.40 24.74
CA ARG A 69 5.74 -1.41 24.51
C ARG A 69 5.11 -1.52 23.13
N VAL A 70 5.85 -1.99 22.12
CA VAL A 70 5.39 -2.11 20.73
C VAL A 70 4.62 -3.41 20.51
N GLU A 71 5.12 -4.53 21.01
CA GLU A 71 4.54 -5.87 20.87
C GLU A 71 3.04 -5.93 21.22
N PRO A 72 2.55 -5.39 22.37
CA PRO A 72 1.13 -5.42 22.68
C PRO A 72 0.30 -4.56 21.71
N ARG A 73 0.88 -3.53 21.08
CA ARG A 73 0.19 -2.69 20.09
C ARG A 73 0.14 -3.34 18.71
N VAL A 74 1.17 -4.10 18.33
CA VAL A 74 1.21 -4.81 17.04
C VAL A 74 0.35 -6.08 17.09
N SER A 75 0.41 -6.84 18.19
CA SER A 75 -0.37 -8.07 18.37
C SER A 75 -1.88 -7.83 18.53
N THR A 76 -2.29 -6.63 18.94
CA THR A 76 -3.71 -6.25 19.03
C THR A 76 -4.29 -5.74 17.72
N VAL A 77 -3.48 -5.53 16.68
CA VAL A 77 -3.99 -5.28 15.32
C VAL A 77 -4.54 -6.58 14.73
N SER A 78 -5.71 -6.98 15.22
CA SER A 78 -6.59 -7.90 14.54
C SER A 78 -7.14 -7.18 13.32
N PHE A 79 -6.53 -7.39 12.15
CA PHE A 79 -7.13 -6.94 10.90
C PHE A 79 -8.50 -7.59 10.77
N PRO A 80 -9.58 -6.80 10.63
CA PRO A 80 -10.90 -7.37 10.48
C PRO A 80 -10.93 -8.24 9.22
N TRP A 81 -11.65 -9.35 9.29
CA TRP A 81 -11.62 -10.41 8.28
C TRP A 81 -11.96 -9.90 6.88
N ASN A 82 -12.76 -8.83 6.78
CA ASN A 82 -13.13 -8.17 5.53
C ASN A 82 -11.92 -7.50 4.84
N VAL A 83 -10.97 -6.94 5.59
CA VAL A 83 -9.74 -6.35 5.04
C VAL A 83 -8.81 -7.45 4.51
N ARG A 84 -8.71 -8.57 5.23
CA ARG A 84 -7.93 -9.74 4.76
C ARG A 84 -8.58 -10.42 3.55
N ALA A 85 -9.91 -10.51 3.53
CA ALA A 85 -10.65 -11.05 2.40
C ALA A 85 -10.52 -10.14 1.17
N ARG A 86 -10.59 -8.82 1.37
CA ARG A 86 -10.42 -7.84 0.30
C ARG A 86 -9.01 -7.86 -0.28
N SER A 87 -7.97 -7.85 0.55
CA SER A 87 -6.58 -7.90 0.06
C SER A 87 -6.26 -9.22 -0.63
N TRP A 88 -6.78 -10.34 -0.11
CA TRP A 88 -6.71 -11.65 -0.78
C TRP A 88 -7.47 -11.67 -2.11
N TRP A 89 -8.62 -11.01 -2.20
CA TRP A 89 -9.41 -10.95 -3.43
C TRP A 89 -8.75 -10.04 -4.47
N GLU A 90 -8.17 -8.91 -4.07
CA GLU A 90 -7.45 -7.98 -4.94
C GLU A 90 -6.15 -8.59 -5.50
N THR A 91 -5.36 -9.28 -4.66
CA THR A 91 -4.19 -10.04 -5.13
C THR A 91 -4.58 -11.21 -6.04
N ARG A 92 -5.66 -11.92 -5.72
CA ARG A 92 -6.11 -13.06 -6.54
C ARG A 92 -6.77 -12.65 -7.86
N ARG A 93 -7.41 -11.46 -7.93
CA ARG A 93 -8.00 -10.90 -9.15
C ARG A 93 -6.96 -10.55 -10.22
N SER A 94 -5.75 -10.17 -9.82
CA SER A 94 -4.62 -9.95 -10.72
C SER A 94 -4.10 -11.25 -11.35
N SER A 95 -4.08 -12.34 -10.57
CA SER A 95 -3.57 -13.65 -11.04
C SER A 95 -4.58 -14.50 -11.83
N TRP A 96 -5.88 -14.16 -11.78
CA TRP A 96 -6.93 -14.95 -12.43
C TRP A 96 -7.29 -14.35 -13.80
N GLY A 97 -6.41 -14.55 -14.78
CA GLY A 97 -6.62 -14.24 -16.20
C GLY A 97 -7.61 -15.17 -16.92
N TRP A 98 -8.62 -15.69 -16.22
CA TRP A 98 -9.70 -16.50 -16.80
C TRP A 98 -10.98 -15.68 -16.88
N PRO A 99 -11.89 -15.97 -17.85
CA PRO A 99 -13.04 -15.14 -18.11
C PRO A 99 -14.07 -15.25 -16.97
N ALA A 100 -13.90 -14.45 -15.93
CA ALA A 100 -14.90 -14.18 -14.92
C ALA A 100 -16.32 -13.96 -15.47
N PRO A 101 -16.55 -13.33 -16.66
CA PRO A 101 -17.90 -13.25 -17.21
C PRO A 101 -18.51 -14.62 -17.58
N ALA A 102 -17.71 -15.64 -17.93
CA ALA A 102 -18.24 -16.94 -18.36
C ALA A 102 -18.81 -17.75 -17.18
N LEU A 103 -18.15 -17.71 -16.01
CA LEU A 103 -18.65 -18.38 -14.81
C LEU A 103 -19.85 -17.64 -14.21
N ALA A 104 -19.84 -16.30 -14.24
CA ALA A 104 -21.00 -15.51 -13.82
C ALA A 104 -22.22 -15.76 -14.73
N ALA A 105 -22.01 -15.84 -16.05
CA ALA A 105 -23.06 -16.17 -17.00
C ALA A 105 -23.59 -17.61 -16.81
N PHE A 106 -22.71 -18.57 -16.52
CA PHE A 106 -23.12 -19.94 -16.22
C PHE A 106 -23.94 -20.02 -14.92
N ALA A 107 -23.49 -19.37 -13.84
CA ALA A 107 -24.23 -19.31 -12.59
C ALA A 107 -25.60 -18.62 -12.76
N ALA A 108 -25.65 -17.53 -13.53
CA ALA A 108 -26.90 -16.85 -13.86
C ALA A 108 -27.83 -17.75 -14.71
N ALA A 109 -27.29 -18.49 -15.68
CA ALA A 109 -28.08 -19.42 -16.50
C ALA A 109 -28.60 -20.62 -15.68
N VAL A 110 -27.81 -21.15 -14.75
CA VAL A 110 -28.25 -22.22 -13.83
C VAL A 110 -29.32 -21.70 -12.87
N LEU A 111 -29.16 -20.51 -12.31
CA LEU A 111 -30.18 -19.88 -11.45
C LEU A 111 -31.45 -19.55 -12.22
N LEU A 112 -31.34 -19.08 -13.47
CA LEU A 112 -32.49 -18.83 -14.34
C LEU A 112 -33.19 -20.13 -14.71
N ALA A 113 -32.44 -21.17 -15.07
CA ALA A 113 -32.99 -22.49 -15.34
C ALA A 113 -33.65 -23.09 -14.10
N PHE A 114 -33.05 -22.93 -12.92
CA PHE A 114 -33.62 -23.37 -11.65
C PHE A 114 -34.89 -22.59 -11.30
N ALA A 115 -34.89 -21.26 -11.46
CA ALA A 115 -36.06 -20.40 -11.21
C ALA A 115 -37.21 -20.69 -12.18
N LEU A 116 -36.90 -20.96 -13.46
CA LEU A 116 -37.86 -21.39 -14.46
C LEU A 116 -38.41 -22.79 -14.15
N TRP A 117 -37.56 -23.69 -13.63
CA TRP A 117 -37.98 -25.04 -13.24
C TRP A 117 -38.76 -25.04 -11.91
N SER A 118 -38.46 -24.11 -11.00
CA SER A 118 -39.11 -23.95 -9.70
C SER A 118 -40.31 -23.00 -9.71
N GLY A 119 -40.82 -22.61 -10.89
CA GLY A 119 -41.90 -21.65 -11.02
C GLY A 119 -43.23 -22.19 -10.48
N PHE A 120 -43.48 -22.07 -9.17
CA PHE A 120 -44.77 -21.72 -8.56
C PHE A 120 -44.55 -21.43 -7.07
N GLY A 121 -44.18 -20.18 -6.78
CA GLY A 121 -44.21 -19.57 -5.45
C GLY A 121 -44.32 -18.07 -5.64
N GLU A 122 -45.44 -17.49 -5.22
CA GLU A 122 -45.79 -16.08 -5.41
C GLU A 122 -44.64 -15.12 -5.05
N PRO A 123 -44.42 -14.04 -5.81
CA PRO A 123 -43.50 -13.00 -5.40
C PRO A 123 -44.14 -12.22 -4.23
N GLY A 124 -43.92 -12.72 -3.02
CA GLY A 124 -44.05 -11.93 -1.82
C GLY A 124 -43.22 -10.66 -1.99
N ARG A 125 -43.91 -9.52 -2.01
CA ARG A 125 -43.37 -8.16 -2.01
C ARG A 125 -42.33 -8.02 -0.90
N ARG A 126 -41.06 -8.26 -1.24
CA ARG A 126 -39.94 -7.98 -0.35
C ARG A 126 -39.78 -6.47 -0.32
N GLN A 127 -40.21 -5.88 0.80
CA GLN A 127 -39.78 -4.55 1.22
C GLN A 127 -38.26 -4.49 1.06
N ILE A 128 -37.80 -3.57 0.21
CA ILE A 128 -36.42 -3.10 0.27
C ILE A 128 -36.34 -2.43 1.64
N ALA A 129 -35.76 -3.13 2.61
CA ALA A 129 -35.29 -2.49 3.82
C ALA A 129 -34.27 -1.46 3.35
N ASP A 130 -34.47 -0.21 3.76
CA ASP A 130 -33.48 0.86 3.65
C ASP A 130 -32.10 0.28 3.94
N VAL A 131 -31.18 0.51 3.00
CA VAL A 131 -29.76 0.38 3.29
C VAL A 131 -29.51 1.34 4.43
N ALA A 132 -29.39 0.80 5.64
CA ALA A 132 -28.94 1.56 6.79
C ALA A 132 -27.67 2.28 6.35
N ALA A 133 -27.74 3.62 6.32
CA ALA A 133 -26.59 4.47 6.14
C ALA A 133 -25.51 3.94 7.08
N ILE A 134 -24.42 3.44 6.51
CA ILE A 134 -23.26 3.02 7.29
C ILE A 134 -22.78 4.30 7.96
N ASP A 135 -22.98 4.36 9.27
CA ASP A 135 -22.53 5.47 10.09
C ASP A 135 -21.01 5.43 10.19
N ASN A 136 -20.35 6.11 9.25
CA ASN A 136 -18.91 6.37 9.24
C ASN A 136 -18.58 7.63 10.05
N SER A 137 -19.27 7.87 11.16
CA SER A 137 -18.93 8.94 12.08
C SER A 137 -17.59 8.61 12.76
N ALA A 138 -16.51 9.22 12.26
CA ALA A 138 -15.25 9.28 12.97
C ALA A 138 -15.32 10.41 14.00
N SER A 139 -15.21 10.10 15.29
CA SER A 139 -15.08 11.12 16.34
C SER A 139 -13.62 11.51 16.50
N LEU A 140 -13.27 12.76 16.19
CA LEU A 140 -11.96 13.33 16.48
C LEU A 140 -11.96 13.91 17.89
N ASP A 141 -11.28 13.23 18.82
CA ASP A 141 -11.27 13.60 20.24
C ASP A 141 -10.20 14.66 20.56
N LEU A 142 -9.10 14.70 19.78
CA LEU A 142 -8.06 15.71 19.91
C LEU A 142 -7.24 15.79 18.62
N VAL A 143 -6.94 17.00 18.15
CA VAL A 143 -6.03 17.26 17.04
C VAL A 143 -4.95 18.23 17.52
N GLU A 144 -3.76 17.71 17.80
CA GLU A 144 -2.57 18.51 18.05
C GLU A 144 -1.73 18.53 16.77
N SER A 145 -1.64 19.68 16.11
CA SER A 145 -0.80 19.86 14.92
C SER A 145 0.12 21.06 15.11
N HIS A 146 1.42 20.87 14.90
CA HIS A 146 2.41 21.94 14.80
C HIS A 146 2.53 22.52 13.37
N VAL A 147 1.45 22.44 12.59
CA VAL A 147 1.45 22.75 11.15
C VAL A 147 0.41 23.84 10.81
N GLY A 148 0.71 24.65 9.79
CA GLY A 148 0.10 25.96 9.53
C GLY A 148 -1.36 26.00 9.06
N SER A 149 -1.98 24.91 8.60
CA SER A 149 -3.42 24.92 8.26
C SER A 149 -4.05 23.53 8.26
N LEU A 150 -5.18 23.41 8.97
CA LEU A 150 -5.98 22.19 9.03
C LEU A 150 -7.44 22.54 8.75
N ALA A 151 -8.04 21.88 7.76
CA ALA A 151 -9.44 22.06 7.42
C ALA A 151 -10.18 20.72 7.52
N VAL A 152 -11.32 20.74 8.20
CA VAL A 152 -12.23 19.60 8.33
C VAL A 152 -13.52 19.95 7.62
N LEU A 153 -13.91 19.14 6.63
CA LEU A 153 -15.20 19.24 5.96
C LEU A 153 -15.99 17.96 6.21
N SER A 154 -17.20 18.12 6.73
CA SER A 154 -18.16 17.02 6.91
C SER A 154 -19.33 17.21 5.96
N GLU A 155 -19.58 16.24 5.08
CA GLU A 155 -20.75 16.26 4.19
C GLU A 155 -21.91 15.47 4.82
N PRO A 156 -23.04 16.11 5.16
CA PRO A 156 -24.10 15.49 5.97
C PRO A 156 -24.91 14.43 5.19
N GLU A 157 -24.92 14.46 3.86
CA GLU A 157 -25.70 13.52 3.05
C GLU A 157 -24.98 12.17 2.86
N THR A 158 -23.65 12.18 2.81
CA THR A 158 -22.82 10.98 2.58
C THR A 158 -22.09 10.51 3.84
N ASN A 159 -22.25 11.25 4.95
CA ASN A 159 -21.61 10.98 6.25
C ASN A 159 -20.08 10.79 6.11
N THR A 160 -19.47 11.53 5.19
CA THR A 160 -18.04 11.45 4.86
C THR A 160 -17.33 12.66 5.46
N MET A 161 -16.27 12.39 6.23
CA MET A 161 -15.39 13.41 6.79
C MET A 161 -14.09 13.46 5.96
N VAL A 162 -13.80 14.63 5.39
CA VAL A 162 -12.55 14.90 4.68
C VAL A 162 -11.67 15.76 5.59
N LEU A 163 -10.49 15.23 5.91
CA LEU A 163 -9.45 15.94 6.66
C LEU A 163 -8.36 16.38 5.68
N TRP A 164 -8.18 17.69 5.55
CA TRP A 164 -7.10 18.27 4.75
C TRP A 164 -6.01 18.83 5.66
N VAL A 165 -4.78 18.36 5.48
CA VAL A 165 -3.60 18.82 6.22
C VAL A 165 -2.62 19.40 5.19
N SER A 166 -2.39 20.72 5.24
CA SER A 166 -1.39 21.39 4.42
C SER A 166 -0.19 21.76 5.29
N ASP A 167 1.00 21.42 4.82
CA ASP A 167 2.26 21.91 5.39
C ASP A 167 2.73 23.11 4.56
N ASP A 168 2.38 24.33 4.99
CA ASP A 168 2.86 25.55 4.35
C ASP A 168 4.28 25.86 4.86
N GLU A 169 5.25 25.04 4.47
CA GLU A 169 6.67 25.39 4.57
C GLU A 169 7.07 26.28 3.38
N GLY A 170 6.80 27.58 3.52
CA GLY A 170 7.71 28.66 3.10
C GLY A 170 7.61 29.21 1.67
N THR A 171 7.30 30.50 1.57
CA THR A 171 8.00 31.42 0.63
C THR A 171 8.01 32.83 1.22
N THR A 172 9.09 33.18 1.91
CA THR A 172 9.51 34.57 2.08
C THR A 172 9.75 35.16 0.68
N THR A 173 8.85 36.03 0.27
CA THR A 173 8.94 36.82 -0.95
C THR A 173 10.23 37.65 -0.94
N GLU A 174 11.00 37.53 -2.01
CA GLU A 174 12.11 38.40 -2.37
C GLU A 174 11.72 39.88 -2.24
N GLU A 175 12.34 40.61 -1.30
CA GLU A 175 12.47 42.06 -1.38
C GLU A 175 13.92 42.41 -1.75
N LEU A 176 14.06 42.85 -3.01
CA LEU A 176 14.91 43.94 -3.46
C LEU A 176 16.42 43.80 -3.25
N GLY A 177 17.06 43.18 -4.24
CA GLY A 177 18.44 43.46 -4.61
C GLY A 177 18.62 44.94 -4.96
N GLY A 178 19.60 45.58 -4.32
CA GLY A 178 19.99 46.95 -4.58
C GLY A 178 21.00 47.11 -5.71
N LEU A 179 20.98 48.34 -6.24
CA LEU A 179 22.11 49.15 -6.74
C LEU A 179 22.64 48.82 -8.15
N PRO A 180 23.13 49.85 -8.85
CA PRO A 180 24.42 50.50 -8.53
C PRO A 180 24.32 51.80 -7.72
#